data_AF-A0AAW8KV70-F1
#
_entry.id   AF-A0AAW8KV70-F1
#
_cell.length_a   1.000
_cell.length_b   1.000
_cell.length_c   1.000
_cell.angle_alpha   90.00
_cell.angle_beta   90.00
_cell.angle_gamma   90.00
#
_symmetry.space_group_name_H-M   'P 1'
#
loop_
_entity.id
_entity.type
_entity.pdbx_description
1 polymer ?
#
loop_
_entity_poly.entity_id
_entity_poly.type
_entity_poly.pdbx_seq_one_letter_code
_entity_poly.pdbx_strand_id
1 'polypeptide(L)'
;IRPQVFQKSQILQTLQQLEPQIQQAQTKFNELVQIFEKGQKQYQLAEQELKQTLDFEQQHQQALNQVRQSIQERAFIADEYKKCKEKRSVLEQKLSPLHQQQNTVQQHIAQLEQNQIYLQQQLTHTQQYAVLDKGLSAHLHQLGQFIQNYQTIEQQLGNPTLARQKLSEAKSEVEQLAASLGTVEQIELKLEQQRKDKDQKLAQITQLDLIQQKIKIYHELYAELQQFNEKHTQASAQEEQLKTVCQLAEQDYQTTKAEREKLQHILQQQRLLHTENIEQLRANLKEGEACLVCGSTHHPYRIDDSAVSKALFDLQQQQEQQAVALEQTKFNAWQTQQHALTQCRAELEQVQKYLAQLQTKQSSLQQELEQQFSLNHLHIELNQAPEQILL
;
A
#
# COMPACT_ATOMS: atom_id res chain seq x y z
N ILE A 1 63.06 -48.85 65.07
CA ILE A 1 62.14 -48.06 65.92
C ILE A 1 62.09 -46.59 65.49
N ARG A 2 63.20 -45.83 65.44
CA ARG A 2 63.19 -44.38 65.09
C ARG A 2 62.63 -44.00 63.69
N PRO A 3 62.89 -44.74 62.59
CA PRO A 3 62.37 -44.39 61.25
C PRO A 3 60.85 -44.57 61.12
N GLN A 4 60.31 -45.62 61.74
CA GLN A 4 58.88 -45.93 61.71
C GLN A 4 58.05 -44.89 62.48
N VAL A 5 58.60 -44.30 63.55
CA VAL A 5 57.94 -43.22 64.31
C VAL A 5 57.91 -41.92 63.50
N PHE A 6 58.97 -41.60 62.75
CA PHE A 6 59.02 -40.42 61.89
C PHE A 6 58.04 -40.54 60.71
N GLN A 7 58.00 -41.70 60.05
CA GLN A 7 57.07 -41.95 58.96
C GLN A 7 55.60 -41.92 59.43
N LYS A 8 55.33 -42.45 60.63
CA LYS A 8 53.99 -42.39 61.24
C LYS A 8 53.58 -40.95 61.59
N SER A 9 54.52 -40.12 62.05
CA SER A 9 54.30 -38.69 62.31
C SER A 9 54.01 -37.91 61.02
N GLN A 10 54.72 -38.20 59.94
CA GLN A 10 54.55 -37.53 58.66
C GLN A 10 53.22 -37.91 57.99
N ILE A 11 52.80 -39.17 58.09
CA ILE A 11 51.48 -39.63 57.66
C ILE A 11 50.36 -38.96 58.47
N LEU A 12 50.53 -38.83 59.79
CA LEU A 12 49.56 -38.13 60.65
C LEU A 12 49.43 -36.64 60.30
N GLN A 13 50.54 -35.96 60.01
CA GLN A 13 50.51 -34.58 59.54
C GLN A 13 49.82 -34.44 58.17
N THR A 14 50.08 -35.37 57.25
CA THR A 14 49.46 -35.36 55.92
C THR A 14 47.95 -35.60 56.03
N LEU A 15 47.52 -36.53 56.89
CA LEU A 15 46.10 -36.76 57.20
C LEU A 15 45.44 -35.52 57.81
N GLN A 16 46.08 -34.87 58.78
CA GLN A 16 45.57 -33.63 59.38
C GLN A 16 45.45 -32.48 58.37
N GLN A 17 46.27 -32.46 57.31
CA GLN A 17 46.19 -31.44 56.26
C GLN A 17 45.14 -31.76 55.19
N LEU A 18 44.97 -33.03 54.82
CA LEU A 18 44.04 -33.45 53.77
C LEU A 18 42.58 -33.51 54.24
N GLU A 19 42.34 -33.91 55.48
CA GLU A 19 40.99 -34.04 56.04
C GLU A 19 40.13 -32.77 55.93
N PRO A 20 40.62 -31.56 56.29
CA PRO A 20 39.84 -30.33 56.09
C PRO A 20 39.66 -29.96 54.60
N GLN A 21 40.62 -30.27 53.73
CA GLN A 21 40.52 -30.00 52.30
C GLN A 21 39.46 -30.89 51.63
N ILE A 22 39.41 -32.17 52.00
CA ILE A 22 38.39 -33.12 51.55
C ILE A 22 37.01 -32.67 52.05
N GLN A 23 36.90 -32.30 53.33
CA GLN A 23 35.64 -31.77 53.86
C GLN A 23 35.18 -30.51 53.12
N GLN A 24 36.09 -29.57 52.85
CA GLN A 24 35.77 -28.35 52.11
C GLN A 24 35.35 -28.64 50.65
N ALA A 25 36.01 -29.58 49.98
CA ALA A 25 35.63 -30.01 48.63
C ALA A 25 34.25 -30.69 48.63
N GLN A 26 33.96 -31.51 49.64
CA GLN A 26 32.66 -32.16 49.81
C GLN A 26 31.55 -31.12 50.03
N THR A 27 31.77 -30.09 50.84
CA THR A 27 30.80 -29.01 51.05
C THR A 27 30.51 -28.26 49.75
N LYS A 28 31.54 -27.87 49.01
CA LYS A 28 31.37 -27.18 47.71
C LYS A 28 30.65 -28.05 46.69
N PHE A 29 30.96 -29.34 46.64
CA PHE A 29 30.27 -30.28 45.77
C PHE A 29 28.77 -30.36 46.12
N ASN A 30 28.44 -30.48 47.41
CA ASN A 30 27.06 -30.51 47.86
C ASN A 30 26.30 -29.20 47.52
N GLU A 31 26.95 -28.04 47.64
CA GLU A 31 26.37 -26.76 47.21
C GLU A 31 26.11 -26.71 45.71
N LEU A 32 27.06 -27.17 44.88
CA LEU A 32 26.90 -27.23 43.43
C LEU A 32 25.78 -28.19 43.01
N VAL A 33 25.65 -29.34 43.69
CA VAL A 33 24.55 -30.27 43.46
C VAL A 33 23.20 -29.61 43.75
N GLN A 34 23.07 -28.87 44.86
CA GLN A 34 21.82 -28.15 45.17
C GLN A 34 21.50 -27.06 44.14
N ILE A 35 22.51 -26.32 43.67
CA ILE A 35 22.33 -25.30 42.63
C ILE A 35 21.89 -25.95 41.31
N PHE A 36 22.52 -27.06 40.93
CA PHE A 36 22.17 -27.82 39.73
C PHE A 36 20.74 -28.36 39.80
N GLU A 37 20.37 -29.01 40.90
CA GLU A 37 19.01 -29.54 41.09
C GLU A 37 17.95 -28.44 41.05
N LYS A 38 18.24 -27.28 41.63
CA LYS A 38 17.34 -26.12 41.57
C LYS A 38 17.21 -25.58 40.14
N GLY A 39 18.32 -25.44 39.43
CA GLY A 39 18.33 -25.02 38.03
C GLY A 39 17.58 -26.00 37.12
N GLN A 40 17.78 -27.30 37.32
CA GLN A 40 17.10 -28.35 36.57
C GLN A 40 15.58 -28.28 36.77
N LYS A 41 15.10 -28.09 37.99
CA LYS A 41 13.66 -27.93 38.28
C LYS A 41 13.08 -26.67 37.64
N GLN A 42 13.81 -25.55 37.68
CA GLN A 42 13.37 -24.30 37.04
C GLN A 42 13.27 -24.44 35.53
N TYR A 43 14.25 -25.10 34.91
CA TYR A 43 14.23 -25.38 33.47
C TYR A 43 13.02 -26.25 33.08
N GLN A 44 12.78 -27.34 33.82
CA GLN A 44 11.64 -28.23 33.57
C GLN A 44 10.29 -27.50 33.70
N LEU A 45 10.15 -26.62 34.69
CA LEU A 45 8.95 -25.79 34.84
C LEU A 45 8.75 -24.86 33.65
N ALA A 46 9.80 -24.14 33.23
CA ALA A 46 9.73 -23.23 32.09
C ALA A 46 9.42 -23.97 30.78
N GLU A 47 10.01 -25.15 30.58
CA GLU A 47 9.72 -25.99 29.42
C GLU A 47 8.27 -26.47 29.41
N GLN A 48 7.71 -26.81 30.59
CA GLN A 48 6.31 -27.21 30.72
C GLN A 48 5.36 -26.04 30.45
N GLU A 49 5.65 -24.84 30.96
CA GLU A 49 4.86 -23.62 30.69
C GLU A 49 4.90 -23.22 29.21
N LEU A 50 6.07 -23.30 28.58
CA LEU A 50 6.21 -23.05 27.15
C LEU A 50 5.38 -24.04 26.34
N LYS A 51 5.45 -25.33 26.68
CA LYS A 51 4.66 -26.36 26.01
C LYS A 51 3.15 -26.13 26.16
N GLN A 52 2.69 -25.78 27.36
CA GLN A 52 1.28 -25.44 27.59
C GLN A 52 0.84 -24.23 26.75
N THR A 53 1.70 -23.23 26.61
CA THR A 53 1.41 -22.04 25.80
C THR A 53 1.31 -22.40 24.32
N LEU A 54 2.26 -23.20 23.81
CA LEU A 54 2.26 -23.66 22.43
C LEU A 54 1.04 -24.57 22.13
N ASP A 55 0.72 -25.49 23.03
CA ASP A 55 -0.43 -26.37 22.91
C ASP A 55 -1.74 -25.55 22.89
N PHE A 56 -1.85 -24.53 23.73
CA PHE A 56 -2.99 -23.59 23.73
C PHE A 56 -3.09 -22.81 22.42
N GLU A 57 -1.99 -22.23 21.93
CA GLU A 57 -1.98 -21.50 20.66
C GLU A 57 -2.33 -22.40 19.48
N GLN A 58 -1.86 -23.64 19.48
CA GLN A 58 -2.18 -24.61 18.43
C GLN A 58 -3.64 -25.05 18.51
N GLN A 59 -4.15 -25.37 19.69
CA GLN A 59 -5.54 -25.78 19.91
C GLN A 59 -6.53 -24.67 19.52
N HIS A 60 -6.19 -23.41 19.80
CA HIS A 60 -7.06 -22.27 19.56
C HIS A 60 -6.67 -21.42 18.34
N GLN A 61 -5.78 -21.94 17.48
CA GLN A 61 -5.22 -21.20 16.35
C GLN A 61 -6.29 -20.56 15.46
N GLN A 62 -7.35 -21.31 15.15
CA GLN A 62 -8.44 -20.82 14.31
C GLN A 62 -9.22 -19.68 14.98
N ALA A 63 -9.55 -19.81 16.26
CA ALA A 63 -10.25 -18.76 17.01
C ALA A 63 -9.38 -17.50 17.18
N LEU A 64 -8.08 -17.67 17.45
CA LEU A 64 -7.12 -16.57 17.55
C LEU A 64 -6.96 -15.84 16.19
N ASN A 65 -6.92 -16.58 15.09
CA ASN A 65 -6.86 -15.99 13.75
C ASN A 65 -8.14 -15.24 13.40
N GLN A 66 -9.31 -15.77 13.78
CA GLN A 66 -10.59 -15.06 13.62
C GLN A 66 -10.59 -13.75 14.41
N VAL A 67 -10.14 -13.76 15.67
CA VAL A 67 -10.03 -12.54 16.49
C VAL A 67 -9.09 -11.52 15.84
N ARG A 68 -7.92 -11.96 15.35
CA ARG A 68 -6.98 -11.09 14.63
C ARG A 68 -7.60 -10.49 13.37
N GLN A 69 -8.32 -11.30 12.59
CA GLN A 69 -9.03 -10.83 11.41
C GLN A 69 -10.11 -9.82 11.77
N SER A 70 -10.93 -10.09 12.79
CA SER A 70 -11.96 -9.15 13.25
C SER A 70 -11.37 -7.83 13.76
N ILE A 71 -10.18 -7.84 14.38
CA ILE A 71 -9.47 -6.61 14.77
C ILE A 71 -9.03 -5.81 13.54
N GLN A 72 -8.50 -6.48 12.50
CA GLN A 72 -8.12 -5.83 11.25
C GLN A 72 -9.33 -5.24 10.52
N GLU A 73 -10.43 -6.01 10.40
CA GLU A 73 -11.68 -5.56 9.81
C GLU A 73 -12.26 -4.36 10.57
N ARG A 74 -12.25 -4.39 11.90
CA ARG A 74 -12.67 -3.26 12.74
C ARG A 74 -11.82 -2.01 12.48
N ALA A 75 -10.50 -2.15 12.36
CA ALA A 75 -9.60 -1.04 12.07
C ALA A 75 -9.88 -0.43 10.69
N PHE A 76 -10.09 -1.29 9.68
CA PHE A 76 -10.48 -0.87 8.33
C PHE A 76 -11.82 -0.12 8.33
N ILE A 77 -12.85 -0.67 8.98
CA ILE A 77 -14.17 -0.03 9.10
C ILE A 77 -14.06 1.33 9.81
N ALA A 78 -13.23 1.44 10.85
CA ALA A 78 -13.03 2.70 11.56
C ALA A 78 -12.40 3.78 10.67
N ASP A 79 -11.42 3.41 9.83
CA ASP A 79 -10.79 4.33 8.88
C ASP A 79 -11.77 4.77 7.78
N GLU A 80 -12.50 3.82 7.18
CA GLU A 80 -13.54 4.12 6.18
C GLU A 80 -14.68 4.97 6.76
N TYR A 81 -15.10 4.70 7.99
CA TYR A 81 -16.09 5.52 8.69
C TYR A 81 -15.58 6.96 8.87
N LYS A 82 -14.30 7.13 9.25
CA LYS A 82 -13.69 8.46 9.41
C LYS A 82 -13.69 9.23 8.08
N LYS A 83 -13.27 8.59 6.98
CA LYS A 83 -13.32 9.19 5.63
C LYS A 83 -14.73 9.57 5.22
N CYS A 84 -15.71 8.69 5.45
CA CYS A 84 -17.12 8.96 5.16
C CYS A 84 -17.66 10.13 6.01
N LYS A 85 -17.31 10.20 7.29
CA LYS A 85 -17.68 11.29 8.18
C LYS A 85 -17.09 12.64 7.72
N GLU A 86 -15.83 12.65 7.31
CA GLU A 86 -15.17 13.84 6.76
C GLU A 86 -15.84 14.29 5.45
N LYS A 87 -16.10 13.36 4.51
CA LYS A 87 -16.85 13.65 3.28
C LYS A 87 -18.24 14.21 3.58
N ARG A 88 -18.96 13.63 4.55
CA ARG A 88 -20.28 14.13 4.97
C ARG A 88 -20.20 15.56 5.50
N SER A 89 -19.20 15.85 6.34
CA SER A 89 -19.00 17.20 6.87
C SER A 89 -18.72 18.23 5.76
N VAL A 90 -17.90 17.87 4.77
CA VAL A 90 -17.65 18.73 3.59
C VAL A 90 -18.92 18.96 2.78
N LEU A 91 -19.74 17.93 2.59
CA LEU A 91 -21.02 18.05 1.88
C LEU A 91 -22.03 18.90 2.66
N GLU A 92 -22.12 18.74 3.99
CA GLU A 92 -22.95 19.57 4.86
C GLU A 92 -22.53 21.05 4.80
N GLN A 93 -21.21 21.33 4.80
CA GLN A 93 -20.68 22.68 4.63
C GLN A 93 -21.05 23.29 3.27
N LYS A 94 -21.07 22.49 2.20
CA LYS A 94 -21.49 22.92 0.86
C LYS A 94 -23.01 23.10 0.74
N LEU A 95 -23.81 22.38 1.52
CA LEU A 95 -25.28 22.47 1.50
C LEU A 95 -25.79 23.78 2.13
N SER A 96 -25.10 24.29 3.15
CA SER A 96 -25.49 25.52 3.86
C SER A 96 -25.65 26.75 2.94
N PRO A 97 -24.66 27.12 2.08
CA PRO A 97 -24.81 28.25 1.17
C PRO A 97 -25.88 28.01 0.09
N LEU A 98 -26.07 26.77 -0.35
CA LEU A 98 -27.14 26.44 -1.32
C LEU A 98 -28.54 26.63 -0.71
N HIS A 99 -28.73 26.23 0.56
CA HIS A 99 -29.97 26.48 1.28
C HIS A 99 -30.23 27.98 1.49
N GLN A 100 -29.19 28.74 1.82
CA GLN A 100 -29.31 30.20 1.93
C GLN A 100 -29.69 30.83 0.59
N GLN A 101 -29.05 30.40 -0.51
CA GLN A 101 -29.36 30.90 -1.85
C GLN A 101 -30.80 30.53 -2.28
N GLN A 102 -31.26 29.32 -1.98
CA GLN A 102 -32.64 28.90 -2.22
C GLN A 102 -33.63 29.80 -1.49
N ASN A 103 -33.40 30.06 -0.20
CA ASN A 103 -34.26 30.93 0.61
C ASN A 103 -34.28 32.38 0.06
N THR A 104 -33.14 32.91 -0.37
CA THR A 104 -33.07 34.24 -0.99
C THR A 104 -33.87 34.32 -2.29
N VAL A 105 -33.75 33.31 -3.15
CA VAL A 105 -34.53 33.25 -4.40
C VAL A 105 -36.03 33.17 -4.11
N GLN A 106 -36.44 32.36 -3.12
CA GLN A 106 -37.85 32.26 -2.71
C GLN A 106 -38.40 33.59 -2.18
N GLN A 107 -37.62 34.33 -1.39
CA GLN A 107 -38.00 35.66 -0.93
C GLN A 107 -38.15 36.66 -2.09
N HIS A 108 -37.25 36.61 -3.08
CA HIS A 108 -37.37 37.44 -4.28
C HIS A 108 -38.61 37.11 -5.12
N ILE A 109 -38.94 35.83 -5.28
CA ILE A 109 -40.16 35.42 -5.98
C ILE A 109 -41.39 35.98 -5.26
N ALA A 110 -41.48 35.83 -3.93
CA ALA A 110 -42.58 36.37 -3.16
C ALA A 110 -42.70 37.91 -3.26
N GLN A 111 -41.57 38.62 -3.29
CA GLN A 111 -41.55 40.07 -3.53
C GLN A 111 -42.05 40.44 -4.93
N LEU A 112 -41.63 39.71 -5.96
CA LEU A 112 -42.07 39.95 -7.33
C LEU A 112 -43.58 39.70 -7.49
N GLU A 113 -44.11 38.65 -6.86
CA GLU A 113 -45.55 38.37 -6.82
C GLU A 113 -46.32 39.51 -6.14
N GLN A 114 -45.83 40.02 -5.01
CA GLN A 114 -46.44 41.18 -4.35
C GLN A 114 -46.38 42.44 -5.23
N ASN A 115 -45.26 42.70 -5.90
CA ASN A 115 -45.11 43.82 -6.82
C ASN A 115 -46.05 43.70 -8.03
N GLN A 116 -46.23 42.49 -8.56
CA GLN A 116 -47.17 42.23 -9.64
C GLN A 116 -48.60 42.53 -9.20
N ILE A 117 -49.01 42.07 -8.03
CA ILE A 117 -50.32 42.37 -7.45
C ILE A 117 -50.49 43.88 -7.25
N TYR A 118 -49.46 44.56 -6.72
CA TYR A 118 -49.48 46.01 -6.53
C TYR A 118 -49.62 46.77 -7.84
N LEU A 119 -48.85 46.42 -8.87
CA LEU A 119 -48.94 47.03 -10.20
C LEU A 119 -50.31 46.77 -10.82
N GLN A 120 -50.87 45.58 -10.64
CA GLN A 120 -52.20 45.24 -11.13
C GLN A 120 -53.31 46.01 -10.39
N GLN A 121 -53.15 46.27 -9.09
CA GLN A 121 -54.02 47.17 -8.34
C GLN A 121 -53.87 48.63 -8.80
N GLN A 122 -52.66 49.10 -9.06
CA GLN A 122 -52.44 50.43 -9.64
C GLN A 122 -53.09 50.56 -11.02
N LEU A 123 -52.97 49.55 -11.88
CA LEU A 123 -53.63 49.52 -13.19
C LEU A 123 -55.15 49.60 -13.03
N THR A 124 -55.73 48.85 -12.09
CA THR A 124 -57.15 48.95 -11.73
C THR A 124 -57.50 50.34 -11.18
N HIS A 125 -56.64 50.96 -10.37
CA HIS A 125 -56.80 52.32 -9.88
C HIS A 125 -56.59 53.39 -10.96
N THR A 126 -55.99 53.05 -12.10
CA THR A 126 -55.97 53.92 -13.29
C THR A 126 -57.16 53.71 -14.22
N GLN A 127 -58.00 52.68 -14.01
CA GLN A 127 -59.25 52.52 -14.78
C GLN A 127 -60.25 53.66 -14.56
N GLN A 128 -60.16 54.42 -13.47
CA GLN A 128 -60.95 55.65 -13.28
C GLN A 128 -60.57 56.76 -14.28
N TYR A 129 -59.38 56.71 -14.88
CA TYR A 129 -59.04 57.57 -16.03
C TYR A 129 -59.71 57.11 -17.33
N ALA A 130 -60.34 55.92 -17.39
CA ALA A 130 -61.26 55.58 -18.47
C ALA A 130 -62.54 56.44 -18.45
N VAL A 131 -62.75 57.26 -17.41
CA VAL A 131 -63.81 58.27 -17.36
C VAL A 131 -63.39 59.59 -18.04
N LEU A 132 -62.09 59.82 -18.33
CA LEU A 132 -61.71 60.88 -19.28
C LEU A 132 -62.25 60.58 -20.69
N ASP A 133 -62.39 59.30 -21.03
CA ASP A 133 -63.09 58.85 -22.25
C ASP A 133 -64.63 58.90 -22.13
N LYS A 134 -65.18 59.12 -20.92
CA LYS A 134 -66.63 59.32 -20.71
C LYS A 134 -67.03 60.78 -20.48
N GLY A 135 -66.10 61.67 -20.11
CA GLY A 135 -66.33 63.13 -20.09
C GLY A 135 -66.60 63.72 -21.48
N LEU A 136 -66.01 63.11 -22.52
CA LEU A 136 -66.30 63.39 -23.93
C LEU A 136 -67.75 63.04 -24.32
N SER A 137 -68.39 62.09 -23.63
CA SER A 137 -69.73 61.61 -23.95
C SER A 137 -70.87 62.54 -23.51
N ALA A 138 -70.65 63.41 -22.52
CA ALA A 138 -71.64 64.41 -22.10
C ALA A 138 -71.70 65.62 -23.05
N HIS A 139 -70.55 66.02 -23.62
CA HIS A 139 -70.49 67.06 -24.66
C HIS A 139 -71.06 66.59 -26.01
N LEU A 140 -71.05 65.28 -26.28
CA LEU A 140 -71.66 64.67 -27.47
C LEU A 140 -73.20 64.72 -27.48
N HIS A 141 -73.85 64.84 -26.32
CA HIS A 141 -75.31 64.98 -26.26
C HIS A 141 -75.79 66.37 -26.71
N GLN A 142 -75.00 67.43 -26.47
CA GLN A 142 -75.29 68.78 -26.97
C GLN A 142 -75.01 68.95 -28.48
N LEU A 143 -74.10 68.15 -29.04
CA LEU A 143 -73.87 68.07 -30.49
C LEU A 143 -74.98 67.30 -31.25
N GLY A 144 -75.88 66.61 -30.53
CA GLY A 144 -77.03 65.90 -31.09
C GLY A 144 -78.03 66.80 -31.83
N GLN A 145 -78.08 68.11 -31.54
CA GLN A 145 -78.89 69.05 -32.32
C GLN A 145 -78.20 69.54 -33.60
N PHE A 146 -76.90 69.29 -33.78
CA PHE A 146 -76.14 69.62 -34.99
C PHE A 146 -76.23 68.53 -36.07
N ILE A 147 -76.95 67.43 -35.80
CA ILE A 147 -77.13 66.26 -36.69
C ILE A 147 -77.96 66.56 -37.95
N GLN A 148 -78.61 67.72 -38.05
CA GLN A 148 -79.15 68.18 -39.35
C GLN A 148 -78.06 68.58 -40.36
N ASN A 149 -76.82 68.86 -39.92
CA ASN A 149 -75.70 69.23 -40.81
C ASN A 149 -74.79 68.04 -41.20
N TYR A 150 -75.15 66.81 -40.83
CA TYR A 150 -74.33 65.59 -40.95
C TYR A 150 -74.22 64.98 -42.37
N GLN A 151 -74.78 65.62 -43.41
CA GLN A 151 -74.47 65.26 -44.81
C GLN A 151 -73.01 65.55 -45.19
N THR A 152 -72.27 66.31 -44.38
CA THR A 152 -70.88 66.70 -44.67
C THR A 152 -69.84 65.77 -44.00
N ILE A 153 -70.25 64.90 -43.06
CA ILE A 153 -69.33 64.05 -42.26
C ILE A 153 -69.09 62.66 -42.88
N GLU A 154 -69.77 62.32 -43.97
CA GLU A 154 -69.48 61.13 -44.78
C GLU A 154 -68.06 61.16 -45.39
N GLN A 155 -67.39 62.33 -45.39
CA GLN A 155 -66.01 62.50 -45.83
C GLN A 155 -64.95 62.41 -44.71
N GLN A 156 -65.30 62.33 -43.41
CA GLN A 156 -64.32 62.44 -42.31
C GLN A 156 -64.20 61.22 -41.38
N LEU A 157 -64.99 60.16 -41.56
CA LEU A 157 -64.77 58.87 -40.90
C LEU A 157 -63.93 57.94 -41.80
N GLY A 158 -62.61 58.17 -41.80
CA GLY A 158 -61.57 57.21 -42.20
C GLY A 158 -61.78 56.53 -43.55
N ASN A 159 -61.15 57.07 -44.59
CA ASN A 159 -61.23 56.59 -45.97
C ASN A 159 -61.10 55.04 -46.04
N PRO A 160 -62.17 54.27 -46.31
CA PRO A 160 -62.09 52.81 -46.44
C PRO A 160 -61.12 52.40 -47.55
N THR A 161 -60.88 53.33 -48.49
CA THR A 161 -59.82 53.24 -49.50
C THR A 161 -58.43 53.28 -48.88
N LEU A 162 -58.16 54.12 -47.86
CA LEU A 162 -56.88 54.18 -47.15
C LEU A 162 -56.66 52.95 -46.25
N ALA A 163 -57.72 52.43 -45.61
CA ALA A 163 -57.62 51.18 -44.85
C ALA A 163 -57.39 49.97 -45.78
N ARG A 164 -58.07 49.92 -46.94
CA ARG A 164 -57.80 48.92 -47.99
C ARG A 164 -56.41 49.09 -48.61
N GLN A 165 -55.95 50.31 -48.78
CA GLN A 165 -54.61 50.60 -49.27
C GLN A 165 -53.55 50.14 -48.27
N LYS A 166 -53.69 50.45 -46.98
CA LYS A 166 -52.79 49.93 -45.93
C LYS A 166 -52.83 48.41 -45.81
N LEU A 167 -54.00 47.78 -45.98
CA LEU A 167 -54.11 46.31 -46.03
C LEU A 167 -53.42 45.74 -47.27
N SER A 168 -53.52 46.41 -48.42
CA SER A 168 -52.87 46.01 -49.67
C SER A 168 -51.35 46.18 -49.59
N GLU A 169 -50.88 47.29 -48.99
CA GLU A 169 -49.47 47.54 -48.72
C GLU A 169 -48.92 46.50 -47.76
N ALA A 170 -49.62 46.22 -46.65
CA ALA A 170 -49.22 45.18 -45.69
C ALA A 170 -49.22 43.77 -46.32
N LYS A 171 -50.20 43.45 -47.18
CA LYS A 171 -50.20 42.18 -47.95
C LYS A 171 -49.01 42.10 -48.90
N SER A 172 -48.72 43.17 -49.62
CA SER A 172 -47.58 43.24 -50.53
C SER A 172 -46.25 43.15 -49.78
N GLU A 173 -46.15 43.77 -48.60
CA GLU A 173 -45.00 43.65 -47.70
C GLU A 173 -44.82 42.21 -47.22
N VAL A 174 -45.90 41.54 -46.80
CA VAL A 174 -45.85 40.12 -46.39
C VAL A 174 -45.47 39.22 -47.56
N GLU A 175 -45.96 39.48 -48.78
CA GLU A 175 -45.56 38.75 -49.99
C GLU A 175 -44.10 38.99 -50.36
N GLN A 176 -43.60 40.22 -50.26
CA GLN A 176 -42.19 40.54 -50.49
C GLN A 176 -41.28 39.93 -49.43
N LEU A 177 -41.68 39.94 -48.17
CA LEU A 177 -40.97 39.28 -47.07
C LEU A 177 -40.98 37.76 -47.25
N ALA A 178 -42.11 37.17 -47.64
CA ALA A 178 -42.20 35.74 -47.93
C ALA A 178 -41.37 35.34 -49.16
N ALA A 179 -41.31 36.19 -50.19
CA ALA A 179 -40.49 35.96 -51.39
C ALA A 179 -38.98 36.08 -51.10
N SER A 180 -38.57 36.97 -50.19
CA SER A 180 -37.15 37.20 -49.85
C SER A 180 -36.61 36.28 -48.76
N LEU A 181 -37.40 35.99 -47.72
CA LEU A 181 -36.98 35.21 -46.55
C LEU A 181 -37.48 33.75 -46.56
N GLY A 182 -38.48 33.46 -47.41
CA GLY A 182 -39.21 32.20 -47.42
C GLY A 182 -40.50 32.27 -46.59
N THR A 183 -41.43 31.35 -46.83
CA THR A 183 -42.64 31.23 -46.01
C THR A 183 -42.30 30.81 -44.59
N VAL A 184 -43.22 31.05 -43.63
CA VAL A 184 -43.05 30.65 -42.23
C VAL A 184 -42.67 29.16 -42.11
N GLU A 185 -43.34 28.30 -42.87
CA GLU A 185 -43.07 26.85 -42.93
C GLU A 185 -41.65 26.53 -43.43
N GLN A 186 -41.13 27.26 -44.42
CA GLN A 186 -39.76 27.08 -44.93
C GLN A 186 -38.71 27.53 -43.91
N ILE A 187 -39.00 28.59 -43.14
CA ILE A 187 -38.13 29.07 -42.06
C ILE A 187 -38.11 28.05 -40.91
N GLU A 188 -39.27 27.51 -40.52
CA GLU A 188 -39.38 26.46 -39.51
C GLU A 188 -38.63 25.19 -39.92
N LEU A 189 -38.74 24.76 -41.19
CA LEU A 189 -37.99 23.62 -41.72
C LEU A 189 -36.47 23.85 -41.66
N LYS A 190 -36.01 25.05 -42.03
CA LYS A 190 -34.58 25.43 -41.94
C LYS A 190 -34.10 25.43 -40.49
N LEU A 191 -34.90 25.96 -39.56
CA LEU A 191 -34.57 25.97 -38.13
C LEU A 191 -34.48 24.55 -37.57
N GLU A 192 -35.41 23.66 -37.95
CA GLU A 192 -35.40 22.27 -37.51
C GLU A 192 -34.18 21.52 -38.06
N GLN A 193 -33.82 21.76 -39.33
CA GLN A 193 -32.59 21.19 -39.91
C GLN A 193 -31.34 21.70 -39.18
N GLN A 194 -31.26 23.02 -38.90
CA GLN A 194 -30.14 23.59 -38.15
C GLN A 194 -30.04 23.04 -36.73
N ARG A 195 -31.18 22.79 -36.06
CA ARG A 195 -31.20 22.15 -34.73
C ARG A 195 -30.65 20.73 -34.80
N LYS A 196 -31.08 19.93 -35.78
CA LYS A 196 -30.55 18.57 -35.99
C LYS A 196 -29.06 18.57 -36.28
N ASP A 197 -28.58 19.46 -37.16
CA ASP A 197 -27.16 19.59 -37.46
C ASP A 197 -26.35 20.00 -36.22
N LYS A 198 -26.87 20.94 -35.41
CA LYS A 198 -26.24 21.36 -34.15
C LYS A 198 -26.15 20.20 -33.17
N ASP A 199 -27.22 19.44 -33.00
CA ASP A 199 -27.26 18.31 -32.07
C ASP A 199 -26.32 17.17 -32.53
N GLN A 200 -26.21 16.91 -33.84
CA GLN A 200 -25.22 15.99 -34.40
C GLN A 200 -23.78 16.45 -34.14
N LYS A 201 -23.48 17.74 -34.35
CA LYS A 201 -22.15 18.31 -34.06
C LYS A 201 -21.80 18.25 -32.58
N LEU A 202 -22.77 18.53 -31.69
CA LEU A 202 -22.58 18.41 -30.24
C LEU A 202 -22.29 16.96 -29.83
N ALA A 203 -22.99 15.99 -30.41
CA ALA A 203 -22.72 14.57 -30.18
C ALA A 203 -21.31 14.19 -30.63
N GLN A 204 -20.86 14.66 -31.79
CA GLN A 204 -19.49 14.44 -32.29
C GLN A 204 -18.44 15.04 -31.35
N ILE A 205 -18.61 16.30 -30.90
CA ILE A 205 -17.69 16.95 -29.95
C ILE A 205 -17.60 16.13 -28.66
N THR A 206 -18.74 15.68 -28.12
CA THR A 206 -18.78 14.87 -26.89
C THR A 206 -18.03 13.54 -27.06
N GLN A 207 -18.14 12.91 -28.23
CA GLN A 207 -17.39 11.68 -28.55
C GLN A 207 -15.88 11.94 -28.64
N LEU A 208 -15.46 13.03 -29.29
CA LEU A 208 -14.05 13.41 -29.39
C LEU A 208 -13.45 13.75 -28.01
N ASP A 209 -14.20 14.42 -27.14
CA ASP A 209 -13.78 14.69 -25.75
C ASP A 209 -13.53 13.40 -24.97
N LEU A 210 -14.42 12.40 -25.11
CA LEU A 210 -14.25 11.10 -24.48
C LEU A 210 -13.00 10.37 -25.01
N ILE A 211 -12.76 10.42 -26.32
CA ILE A 211 -11.56 9.84 -26.95
C ILE A 211 -10.31 10.54 -26.39
N GLN A 212 -10.30 11.87 -26.33
CA GLN A 212 -9.18 12.64 -25.79
C GLN A 212 -8.88 12.26 -24.33
N GLN A 213 -9.91 12.07 -23.50
CA GLN A 213 -9.73 11.61 -22.12
C GLN A 213 -9.11 10.20 -22.06
N LYS A 214 -9.58 9.27 -22.89
CA LYS A 214 -9.01 7.92 -22.94
C LYS A 214 -7.55 7.91 -23.41
N ILE A 215 -7.19 8.78 -24.36
CA ILE A 215 -5.80 8.98 -24.77
C ILE A 215 -4.95 9.46 -23.59
N LYS A 216 -5.43 10.41 -22.78
CA LYS A 216 -4.69 10.86 -21.58
C LYS A 216 -4.44 9.72 -20.60
N ILE A 217 -5.49 8.94 -20.29
CA ILE A 217 -5.38 7.76 -19.41
C ILE A 217 -4.39 6.74 -19.99
N TYR A 218 -4.38 6.53 -21.31
CA TYR A 218 -3.43 5.63 -21.95
C TYR A 218 -1.98 6.06 -21.73
N HIS A 219 -1.68 7.35 -21.85
CA HIS A 219 -0.32 7.87 -21.63
C HIS A 219 0.10 7.81 -20.17
N GLU A 220 -0.82 8.09 -19.23
CA GLU A 220 -0.56 7.91 -17.79
C GLU A 220 -0.21 6.45 -17.48
N LEU A 221 -0.99 5.51 -18.02
CA LEU A 221 -0.76 4.08 -17.87
C LEU A 221 0.56 3.63 -18.52
N TYR A 222 0.91 4.20 -19.68
CA TYR A 222 2.19 3.94 -20.33
C TYR A 222 3.38 4.43 -19.48
N ALA A 223 3.28 5.63 -18.91
CA ALA A 223 4.31 6.16 -18.02
C ALA A 223 4.47 5.29 -16.75
N GLU A 224 3.37 4.85 -16.16
CA GLU A 224 3.38 3.93 -15.02
C GLU A 224 4.03 2.59 -15.38
N LEU A 225 3.73 2.03 -16.57
CA LEU A 225 4.38 0.83 -17.08
C LEU A 225 5.90 0.99 -17.19
N GLN A 226 6.39 2.11 -17.74
CA GLN A 226 7.83 2.36 -17.84
C GLN A 226 8.49 2.39 -16.45
N GLN A 227 7.90 3.11 -15.49
CA GLN A 227 8.42 3.18 -14.12
C GLN A 227 8.48 1.80 -13.44
N PHE A 228 7.46 0.98 -13.61
CA PHE A 228 7.46 -0.36 -13.02
C PHE A 228 8.38 -1.33 -13.77
N ASN A 229 8.61 -1.13 -15.07
CA ASN A 229 9.56 -1.92 -15.84
C ASN A 229 11.02 -1.64 -15.42
N GLU A 230 11.33 -0.37 -15.14
CA GLU A 230 12.60 0.03 -14.53
C GLU A 230 12.77 -0.61 -13.14
N LYS A 231 11.75 -0.54 -12.29
CA LYS A 231 11.75 -1.21 -10.97
C LYS A 231 11.97 -2.72 -11.08
N HIS A 232 11.31 -3.37 -12.02
CA HIS A 232 11.51 -4.80 -12.28
C HIS A 232 12.94 -5.11 -12.69
N THR A 233 13.52 -4.29 -13.58
CA THR A 233 14.90 -4.44 -14.03
C THR A 233 15.89 -4.29 -12.86
N GLN A 234 15.68 -3.28 -12.01
CA GLN A 234 16.50 -3.05 -10.82
C GLN A 234 16.39 -4.20 -9.81
N ALA A 235 15.16 -4.62 -9.48
CA ALA A 235 14.92 -5.73 -8.56
C ALA A 235 15.48 -7.05 -9.10
N SER A 236 15.39 -7.30 -10.41
CA SER A 236 15.96 -8.49 -11.05
C SER A 236 17.50 -8.50 -10.96
N ALA A 237 18.15 -7.36 -11.19
CA ALA A 237 19.60 -7.25 -11.03
C ALA A 237 20.03 -7.46 -9.56
N GLN A 238 19.24 -6.95 -8.61
CA GLN A 238 19.48 -7.16 -7.19
C GLN A 238 19.30 -8.63 -6.77
N GLU A 239 18.30 -9.34 -7.31
CA GLU A 239 18.12 -10.78 -7.08
C GLU A 239 19.35 -11.57 -7.54
N GLU A 240 19.87 -11.27 -8.73
CA GLU A 240 21.04 -11.96 -9.29
C GLU A 240 22.30 -11.73 -8.45
N GLN A 241 22.49 -10.49 -7.97
CA GLN A 241 23.57 -10.17 -7.04
C GLN A 241 23.43 -10.91 -5.71
N LEU A 242 22.25 -10.86 -5.08
CA LEU A 242 21.99 -11.55 -3.81
C LEU A 242 22.12 -13.07 -3.94
N LYS A 243 21.71 -13.64 -5.08
CA LYS A 243 21.87 -15.06 -5.39
C LYS A 243 23.34 -15.45 -5.40
N THR A 244 24.19 -14.65 -6.04
CA THR A 244 25.64 -14.87 -6.07
C THR A 244 26.25 -14.78 -4.66
N VAL A 245 25.89 -13.76 -3.89
CA VAL A 245 26.37 -13.57 -2.51
C VAL A 245 25.91 -14.72 -1.60
N CYS A 246 24.67 -15.18 -1.76
CA CYS A 246 24.11 -16.29 -0.99
C CYS A 246 24.84 -17.61 -1.30
N GLN A 247 25.14 -17.89 -2.57
CA GLN A 247 25.92 -19.07 -2.98
C GLN A 247 27.34 -19.05 -2.40
N LEU A 248 28.01 -17.90 -2.42
CA LEU A 248 29.33 -17.75 -1.80
C LEU A 248 29.28 -17.96 -0.29
N ALA A 249 28.28 -17.38 0.39
CA ALA A 249 28.10 -17.57 1.83
C ALA A 249 27.78 -19.03 2.20
N GLU A 250 27.02 -19.73 1.36
CA GLU A 250 26.75 -21.16 1.50
C GLU A 250 28.04 -21.98 1.38
N GLN A 251 28.85 -21.71 0.35
CA GLN A 251 30.13 -22.38 0.14
C GLN A 251 31.09 -22.15 1.33
N ASP A 252 31.18 -20.91 1.83
CA ASP A 252 31.96 -20.56 3.02
C ASP A 252 31.53 -21.35 4.25
N TYR A 253 30.22 -21.45 4.47
CA TYR A 253 29.66 -22.24 5.58
C TYR A 253 30.02 -23.72 5.45
N GLN A 254 29.81 -24.33 4.27
CA GLN A 254 30.11 -25.74 4.04
C GLN A 254 31.60 -26.05 4.20
N THR A 255 32.47 -25.15 3.72
CA THR A 255 33.92 -25.28 3.88
C THR A 255 34.32 -25.22 5.34
N THR A 256 33.83 -24.23 6.08
CA THR A 256 34.10 -24.05 7.52
C THR A 256 33.60 -25.24 8.34
N LYS A 257 32.41 -25.75 8.00
CA LYS A 257 31.84 -26.96 8.63
C LYS A 257 32.73 -28.19 8.40
N ALA A 258 33.17 -28.42 7.16
CA ALA A 258 34.06 -29.53 6.84
C ALA A 258 35.41 -29.40 7.55
N GLU A 259 35.96 -28.19 7.68
CA GLU A 259 37.19 -27.93 8.44
C GLU A 259 37.00 -28.20 9.94
N ARG A 260 35.88 -27.78 10.53
CA ARG A 260 35.53 -28.08 11.92
C ARG A 260 35.40 -29.58 12.17
N GLU A 261 34.73 -30.31 11.28
CA GLU A 261 34.57 -31.78 11.37
C GLU A 261 35.94 -32.49 11.26
N LYS A 262 36.81 -32.06 10.34
CA LYS A 262 38.18 -32.57 10.24
C LYS A 262 39.00 -32.29 11.50
N LEU A 263 38.92 -31.06 12.03
CA LEU A 263 39.61 -30.68 13.27
C LEU A 263 39.14 -31.56 14.43
N GLN A 264 37.83 -31.73 14.60
CA GLN A 264 37.26 -32.59 15.63
C GLN A 264 37.79 -34.03 15.55
N HIS A 265 37.86 -34.60 14.34
CA HIS A 265 38.42 -35.94 14.14
C HIS A 265 39.92 -36.00 14.49
N ILE A 266 40.72 -35.02 14.09
CA ILE A 266 42.15 -34.94 14.42
C ILE A 266 42.35 -34.83 15.95
N LEU A 267 41.60 -33.95 16.61
CA LEU A 267 41.68 -33.76 18.05
C LEU A 267 41.24 -35.01 18.81
N GLN A 268 40.20 -35.71 18.34
CA GLN A 268 39.79 -37.00 18.91
C GLN A 268 40.91 -38.05 18.79
N GLN A 269 41.58 -38.14 17.64
CA GLN A 269 42.72 -39.05 17.46
C GLN A 269 43.88 -38.68 18.40
N GLN A 270 44.19 -37.39 18.55
CA GLN A 270 45.22 -36.94 19.49
C GLN A 270 44.88 -37.29 20.94
N ARG A 271 43.63 -37.08 21.37
CA ARG A 271 43.16 -37.46 22.71
C ARG A 271 43.28 -38.96 22.96
N LEU A 272 42.95 -39.80 21.96
CA LEU A 272 43.12 -41.26 22.07
C LEU A 272 44.59 -41.67 22.28
N LEU A 273 45.53 -40.98 21.61
CA LEU A 273 46.97 -41.18 21.79
C LEU A 273 47.50 -40.68 23.15
N HIS A 274 46.75 -39.83 23.85
CA HIS A 274 47.11 -39.24 25.15
C HIS A 274 46.18 -39.74 26.28
N THR A 275 45.61 -40.93 26.11
CA THR A 275 44.69 -41.52 27.10
C THR A 275 45.36 -41.80 28.43
N GLU A 276 44.58 -41.69 29.52
CA GLU A 276 44.99 -41.97 30.90
C GLU A 276 45.69 -43.32 31.06
N ASN A 277 45.41 -44.31 30.21
CA ASN A 277 46.12 -45.60 30.20
C ASN A 277 47.64 -45.42 29.99
N ILE A 278 48.06 -44.49 29.14
CA ILE A 278 49.48 -44.23 28.86
C ILE A 278 50.12 -43.46 30.02
N GLU A 279 49.40 -42.53 30.64
CA GLU A 279 49.87 -41.79 31.82
C GLU A 279 49.98 -42.69 33.06
N GLN A 280 49.01 -43.59 33.28
CA GLN A 280 49.06 -44.63 34.32
C GLN A 280 50.21 -45.62 34.07
N LEU A 281 50.44 -46.02 32.81
CA LEU A 281 51.59 -46.85 32.44
C LEU A 281 52.93 -46.14 32.71
N ARG A 282 53.02 -44.82 32.47
CA ARG A 282 54.21 -44.01 32.79
C ARG A 282 54.44 -43.89 34.29
N ALA A 283 53.39 -43.63 35.08
CA ALA A 283 53.45 -43.54 36.53
C ALA A 283 53.87 -44.86 37.20
N ASN A 284 53.55 -46.00 36.59
CA ASN A 284 53.92 -47.33 37.07
C ASN A 284 55.38 -47.74 36.76
N LEU A 285 56.14 -46.96 35.98
CA LEU A 285 57.56 -47.21 35.75
C LEU A 285 58.37 -46.81 37.00
N LYS A 286 59.22 -47.71 37.53
CA LYS A 286 60.09 -47.50 38.70
C LYS A 286 61.57 -47.31 38.29
N GLU A 287 62.35 -46.57 39.07
CA GLU A 287 63.75 -46.27 38.75
C GLU A 287 64.63 -47.47 39.08
N GLY A 288 65.50 -47.87 38.14
CA GLY A 288 66.44 -48.98 38.35
C GLY A 288 65.84 -50.38 38.18
N GLU A 289 64.52 -50.51 38.03
CA GLU A 289 63.89 -51.78 37.63
C GLU A 289 63.77 -51.86 36.11
N ALA A 290 64.10 -53.03 35.55
CA ALA A 290 63.95 -53.26 34.11
C ALA A 290 62.47 -53.23 33.73
N CYS A 291 62.12 -52.38 32.76
CA CYS A 291 60.76 -52.30 32.25
C CYS A 291 60.31 -53.67 31.70
N LEU A 292 59.13 -54.16 32.09
CA LEU A 292 58.58 -55.45 31.64
C LEU A 292 58.38 -55.53 30.12
N VAL A 293 58.29 -54.39 29.43
CA VAL A 293 58.04 -54.32 27.99
C VAL A 293 59.34 -54.22 27.18
N CYS A 294 60.31 -53.40 27.62
CA CYS A 294 61.53 -53.11 26.85
C CYS A 294 62.84 -53.53 27.52
N GLY A 295 62.82 -54.02 28.75
CA GLY A 295 63.99 -54.50 29.50
C GLY A 295 64.98 -53.41 29.94
N SER A 296 64.80 -52.16 29.54
CA SER A 296 65.65 -51.04 29.94
C SER A 296 65.38 -50.63 31.39
N THR A 297 66.44 -50.32 32.12
CA THR A 297 66.40 -49.75 33.48
C THR A 297 66.28 -48.21 33.47
N HIS A 298 66.37 -47.59 32.29
CA HIS A 298 66.18 -46.16 32.08
C HIS A 298 65.18 -45.94 30.94
N HIS A 299 64.04 -45.30 31.24
CA HIS A 299 62.95 -45.11 30.28
C HIS A 299 62.69 -43.61 30.02
N PRO A 300 62.79 -43.11 28.77
CA PRO A 300 62.64 -41.69 28.44
C PRO A 300 61.29 -41.08 28.84
N TYR A 301 60.25 -41.92 28.95
CA TYR A 301 58.87 -41.49 29.21
C TYR A 301 58.47 -41.50 30.70
N ARG A 302 59.44 -41.63 31.63
CA ARG A 302 59.23 -41.60 33.09
C ARG A 302 58.93 -40.19 33.62
N ILE A 303 59.36 -39.15 32.91
CA ILE A 303 59.18 -37.75 33.32
C ILE A 303 57.67 -37.43 33.26
N ASP A 304 57.13 -36.98 34.40
CA ASP A 304 55.72 -36.57 34.53
C ASP A 304 55.54 -35.15 33.97
N ASP A 305 55.03 -35.08 32.74
CA ASP A 305 54.67 -33.84 32.05
C ASP A 305 53.15 -33.55 32.15
N SER A 306 52.50 -33.90 33.27
CA SER A 306 51.05 -33.68 33.49
C SER A 306 50.60 -32.23 33.26
N ALA A 307 51.43 -31.25 33.58
CA ALA A 307 51.17 -29.84 33.28
C ALA A 307 51.07 -29.57 31.76
N VAL A 308 51.89 -30.26 30.95
CA VAL A 308 51.87 -30.17 29.48
C VAL A 308 50.63 -30.89 28.93
N SER A 309 50.29 -32.08 29.44
CA SER A 309 49.06 -32.79 29.06
C SER A 309 47.80 -31.95 29.31
N LYS A 310 47.72 -31.29 30.47
CA LYS A 310 46.59 -30.41 30.81
C LYS A 310 46.53 -29.18 29.91
N ALA A 311 47.66 -28.51 29.68
CA ALA A 311 47.72 -27.37 28.77
C ALA A 311 47.35 -27.75 27.31
N LEU A 312 47.75 -28.94 26.86
CA LEU A 312 47.36 -29.47 25.56
C LEU A 312 45.85 -29.74 25.51
N PHE A 313 45.26 -30.37 26.52
CA PHE A 313 43.82 -30.61 26.57
C PHE A 313 43.02 -29.31 26.53
N ASP A 314 43.40 -28.31 27.34
CA ASP A 314 42.75 -26.99 27.38
C ASP A 314 42.87 -26.29 26.01
N LEU A 315 44.03 -26.38 25.36
CA LEU A 315 44.24 -25.85 24.01
C LEU A 315 43.36 -26.54 22.97
N GLN A 316 43.26 -27.88 23.01
CA GLN A 316 42.38 -28.64 22.11
C GLN A 316 40.90 -28.25 22.31
N GLN A 317 40.47 -28.07 23.57
CA GLN A 317 39.11 -27.61 23.86
C GLN A 317 38.85 -26.20 23.33
N GLN A 318 39.83 -25.29 23.47
CA GLN A 318 39.75 -23.94 22.93
C GLN A 318 39.65 -23.94 21.40
N GLN A 319 40.43 -24.79 20.71
CA GLN A 319 40.39 -24.93 19.25
C GLN A 319 39.03 -25.43 18.75
N GLU A 320 38.41 -26.40 19.44
CA GLU A 320 37.06 -26.86 19.10
C GLU A 320 36.02 -25.75 19.27
N GLN A 321 36.07 -25.04 20.40
CA GLN A 321 35.13 -23.94 20.66
C GLN A 321 35.26 -22.82 19.62
N GLN A 322 36.49 -22.46 19.23
CA GLN A 322 36.73 -21.47 18.18
C GLN A 322 36.19 -21.92 16.82
N ALA A 323 36.40 -23.18 16.45
CA ALA A 323 35.90 -23.72 15.19
C ALA A 323 34.36 -23.76 15.15
N VAL A 324 33.71 -24.15 16.25
CA VAL A 324 32.25 -24.12 16.39
C VAL A 324 31.71 -22.68 16.30
N ALA A 325 32.33 -21.73 16.99
CA ALA A 325 31.92 -20.32 16.93
C ALA A 325 32.08 -19.73 15.52
N LEU A 326 33.15 -20.09 14.81
CA LEU A 326 33.38 -19.66 13.44
C LEU A 326 32.32 -20.23 12.49
N GLU A 327 32.01 -21.53 12.58
CA GLU A 327 30.95 -22.15 11.81
C GLU A 327 29.59 -21.47 12.07
N GLN A 328 29.24 -21.24 13.34
CA GLN A 328 27.97 -20.58 13.69
C GLN A 328 27.89 -19.18 13.09
N THR A 329 29.01 -18.45 13.07
CA THR A 329 29.09 -17.11 12.44
C THR A 329 28.84 -17.21 10.93
N LYS A 330 29.46 -18.17 10.25
CA LYS A 330 29.28 -18.39 8.81
C LYS A 330 27.86 -18.87 8.48
N PHE A 331 27.28 -19.74 9.31
CA PHE A 331 25.90 -20.19 9.19
C PHE A 331 24.91 -19.02 9.31
N ASN A 332 25.07 -18.18 10.33
CA ASN A 332 24.21 -17.00 10.53
C ASN A 332 24.32 -16.01 9.36
N ALA A 333 25.52 -15.83 8.80
CA ALA A 333 25.74 -15.01 7.62
C ALA A 333 25.00 -15.57 6.41
N TRP A 334 25.15 -16.87 6.13
CA TRP A 334 24.41 -17.54 5.05
C TRP A 334 22.89 -17.43 5.23
N GLN A 335 22.37 -17.69 6.43
CA GLN A 335 20.94 -17.58 6.73
C GLN A 335 20.40 -16.17 6.49
N THR A 336 21.19 -15.14 6.84
CA THR A 336 20.83 -13.73 6.59
C THR A 336 20.73 -13.44 5.09
N GLN A 337 21.71 -13.91 4.30
CA GLN A 337 21.70 -13.72 2.85
C GLN A 337 20.57 -14.50 2.16
N GLN A 338 20.28 -15.70 2.64
CA GLN A 338 19.16 -16.51 2.17
C GLN A 338 17.81 -15.82 2.44
N HIS A 339 17.65 -15.19 3.61
CA HIS A 339 16.45 -14.42 3.93
C HIS A 339 16.30 -13.19 3.01
N ALA A 340 17.37 -12.42 2.82
CA ALA A 340 17.38 -11.26 1.93
C ALA A 340 17.03 -11.65 0.48
N LEU A 341 17.58 -12.75 -0.02
CA LEU A 341 17.26 -13.28 -1.35
C LEU A 341 15.78 -13.67 -1.46
N THR A 342 15.23 -14.31 -0.43
CA THR A 342 13.82 -14.73 -0.42
C THR A 342 12.87 -13.53 -0.41
N GLN A 343 13.19 -12.48 0.36
CA GLN A 343 12.43 -11.22 0.36
C GLN A 343 12.47 -10.54 -1.01
N CYS A 344 13.66 -10.41 -1.61
CA CYS A 344 13.82 -9.81 -2.94
C CYS A 344 13.03 -10.56 -4.01
N ARG A 345 13.03 -11.91 -3.96
CA ARG A 345 12.22 -12.74 -4.88
C ARG A 345 10.71 -12.51 -4.73
N ALA A 346 10.23 -12.38 -3.50
CA ALA A 346 8.82 -12.10 -3.25
C ALA A 346 8.41 -10.71 -3.80
N GLU A 347 9.26 -9.70 -3.62
CA GLU A 347 9.06 -8.36 -4.18
C GLU A 347 9.07 -8.39 -5.71
N LEU A 348 10.02 -9.10 -6.32
CA LEU A 348 10.10 -9.27 -7.77
C LEU A 348 8.83 -9.91 -8.34
N GLU A 349 8.32 -10.96 -7.69
CA GLU A 349 7.08 -11.64 -8.09
C GLU A 349 5.87 -10.70 -8.00
N GLN A 350 5.79 -9.87 -6.96
CA GLN A 350 4.72 -8.86 -6.84
C GLN A 350 4.79 -7.82 -7.95
N VAL A 351 5.98 -7.28 -8.22
CA VAL A 351 6.21 -6.31 -9.31
C VAL A 351 5.84 -6.92 -10.67
N GLN A 352 6.24 -8.18 -10.91
CA GLN A 352 5.95 -8.88 -12.15
C GLN A 352 4.44 -9.10 -12.34
N LYS A 353 3.71 -9.50 -11.29
CA LYS A 353 2.25 -9.64 -11.32
C LYS A 353 1.57 -8.30 -11.61
N TYR A 354 2.04 -7.23 -10.99
CA TYR A 354 1.48 -5.90 -11.21
C TYR A 354 1.73 -5.40 -12.64
N LEU A 355 2.95 -5.60 -13.17
CA LEU A 355 3.27 -5.31 -14.57
C LEU A 355 2.37 -6.05 -15.55
N ALA A 356 2.12 -7.35 -15.33
CA ALA A 356 1.22 -8.13 -16.19
C ALA A 356 -0.22 -7.57 -16.17
N GLN A 357 -0.70 -7.11 -15.01
CA GLN A 357 -2.00 -6.45 -14.91
C GLN A 357 -2.05 -5.12 -15.66
N LEU A 358 -1.01 -4.29 -15.52
CA LEU A 358 -0.91 -3.01 -16.25
C LEU A 358 -0.84 -3.22 -17.76
N GLN A 359 -0.07 -4.20 -18.25
CA GLN A 359 0.01 -4.55 -19.66
C GLN A 359 -1.35 -5.01 -20.21
N THR A 360 -2.10 -5.79 -19.42
CA THR A 360 -3.45 -6.23 -19.81
C THR A 360 -4.39 -5.03 -19.94
N LYS A 361 -4.37 -4.11 -18.97
CA LYS A 361 -5.17 -2.87 -19.01
C LYS A 361 -4.78 -1.98 -20.20
N GLN A 362 -3.48 -1.87 -20.49
CA GLN A 362 -2.98 -1.09 -21.62
C GLN A 362 -3.46 -1.69 -22.93
N SER A 363 -3.35 -3.01 -23.10
CA SER A 363 -3.81 -3.70 -24.30
C SER A 363 -5.32 -3.55 -24.50
N SER A 364 -6.13 -3.63 -23.45
CA SER A 364 -7.58 -3.46 -23.58
C SER A 364 -7.95 -2.02 -23.96
N LEU A 365 -7.31 -1.04 -23.30
CA LEU A 365 -7.55 0.38 -23.59
C LEU A 365 -7.06 0.76 -25.00
N GLN A 366 -5.94 0.18 -25.44
CA GLN A 366 -5.43 0.34 -26.80
C GLN A 366 -6.43 -0.16 -27.84
N GLN A 367 -6.93 -1.39 -27.68
CA GLN A 367 -7.94 -1.95 -28.59
C GLN A 367 -9.21 -1.10 -28.63
N GLU A 368 -9.66 -0.62 -27.46
CA GLU A 368 -10.83 0.26 -27.38
C GLU A 368 -10.59 1.59 -28.11
N LEU A 369 -9.42 2.21 -27.94
CA LEU A 369 -9.04 3.43 -28.63
C LEU A 369 -8.92 3.23 -30.14
N GLU A 370 -8.26 2.17 -30.60
CA GLU A 370 -8.14 1.82 -32.02
C GLU A 370 -9.52 1.62 -32.66
N GLN A 371 -10.44 0.96 -31.96
CA GLN A 371 -11.82 0.83 -32.40
C GLN A 371 -12.52 2.19 -32.51
N GLN A 372 -12.38 3.06 -31.50
CA GLN A 372 -12.96 4.42 -31.54
C GLN A 372 -12.36 5.29 -32.65
N PHE A 373 -11.06 5.17 -32.91
CA PHE A 373 -10.40 5.88 -34.01
C PHE A 373 -10.96 5.44 -35.36
N SER A 374 -11.14 4.13 -35.56
CA SER A 374 -11.71 3.60 -36.80
C SER A 374 -13.14 4.08 -37.04
N LEU A 375 -13.98 4.11 -35.99
CA LEU A 375 -15.38 4.57 -36.05
C LEU A 375 -15.49 6.06 -36.34
N ASN A 376 -14.53 6.86 -35.87
CA ASN A 376 -14.52 8.32 -36.05
C ASN A 376 -13.63 8.77 -37.21
N HIS A 377 -13.08 7.82 -37.99
CA HIS A 377 -12.15 8.09 -39.09
C HIS A 377 -10.93 8.94 -38.67
N LEU A 378 -10.43 8.71 -37.46
CA LEU A 378 -9.25 9.36 -36.91
C LEU A 378 -8.00 8.53 -37.20
N HIS A 379 -6.90 9.19 -37.51
CA HIS A 379 -5.58 8.58 -37.64
C HIS A 379 -4.66 9.15 -36.57
N ILE A 380 -4.63 8.49 -35.42
CA ILE A 380 -3.82 8.86 -34.26
C ILE A 380 -2.88 7.70 -33.92
N GLU A 381 -1.58 7.98 -33.88
CA GLU A 381 -0.58 7.02 -33.43
C GLU A 381 -0.35 7.16 -31.93
N LEU A 382 -0.67 6.11 -31.17
CA LEU A 382 -0.56 6.10 -29.71
C LEU A 382 0.88 6.04 -29.17
N ASN A 383 1.87 5.87 -30.05
CA ASN A 383 3.29 5.76 -29.69
C ASN A 383 4.03 7.11 -29.70
N GLN A 384 3.34 8.22 -30.00
CA GLN A 384 3.92 9.56 -30.02
C GLN A 384 3.80 10.21 -28.63
N ALA A 385 4.68 11.16 -28.30
CA ALA A 385 4.61 11.86 -27.03
C ALA A 385 3.28 12.65 -26.90
N PRO A 386 2.66 12.73 -25.72
CA PRO A 386 1.33 13.31 -25.53
C PRO A 386 1.22 14.77 -25.99
N GLU A 387 2.33 15.51 -26.02
CA GLU A 387 2.42 16.90 -26.50
C GLU A 387 2.17 17.04 -28.01
N GLN A 388 2.33 15.97 -28.80
CA GLN A 388 2.12 15.96 -30.25
C GLN A 388 0.70 15.54 -30.65
N ILE A 389 -0.07 14.93 -29.74
CA ILE A 389 -1.42 14.41 -29.99
C ILE A 389 -2.52 15.40 -29.55
N LEU A 390 -2.16 16.42 -28.77
CA LEU A 390 -3.07 17.41 -28.17
C LEU A 390 -3.09 18.79 -28.90
N LEU A 391 -2.37 18.93 -30.01
CA LEU A 391 -2.42 20.08 -30.93
C LEU A 391 -3.34 19.76 -32.11
#